data_AF-A0A8J7TW41-F1
#
_entry.id   AF-A0A8J7TW41-F1
#
_cell.length_a   1.000
_cell.length_b   1.000
_cell.length_c   1.000
_cell.angle_alpha   90.00
_cell.angle_beta   90.00
_cell.angle_gamma   90.00
#
_symmetry.space_group_name_H-M   'P 1'
#
loop_
_entity.id
_entity.type
_entity.pdbx_description
1 polymer ?
#
loop_
_entity_poly.entity_id
_entity_poly.type
_entity_poly.pdbx_seq_one_letter_code
_entity_poly.pdbx_strand_id
1 'polypeptide(L)' 'QLTKEIIALAVSVTNGCNYCINSHTAAVQKLGLDDEALGEVLAVVGLFNAMNKLADAYQVEPDILPDAARDPIA' A
#
# COMPACT_ATOMS: atom_id res chain seq x y z
N GLN A 1 4.37 -2.45 16.22
CA GLN A 1 5.60 -2.54 15.42
C GLN A 1 5.29 -3.15 14.06
N LEU A 2 4.77 -4.40 13.99
CA LEU A 2 4.49 -5.11 12.74
C LEU A 2 3.68 -4.31 11.71
N THR A 3 2.54 -3.74 12.10
CA THR A 3 1.71 -2.93 11.19
C THR A 3 2.47 -1.80 10.50
N LYS A 4 3.37 -1.12 11.23
CA LYS A 4 4.18 -0.03 10.67
C LYS A 4 5.18 -0.55 9.63
N GLU A 5 5.78 -1.70 9.88
CA GLU A 5 6.71 -2.35 8.95
C GLU A 5 6.00 -2.90 7.71
N ILE A 6 4.77 -3.40 7.84
CA ILE A 6 3.94 -3.78 6.69
C ILE A 6 3.65 -2.55 5.81
N ILE A 7 3.29 -1.42 6.41
CA ILE A 7 3.07 -0.16 5.67
C ILE A 7 4.37 0.30 4.99
N ALA A 8 5.50 0.26 5.70
CA ALA A 8 6.79 0.64 5.16
C ALA A 8 7.21 -0.27 3.98
N LEU A 9 6.97 -1.58 4.09
CA LEU A 9 7.19 -2.53 3.00
C LEU A 9 6.30 -2.23 1.80
N ALA A 10 5.00 -2.00 2.01
CA ALA A 10 4.06 -1.67 0.95
C ALA A 10 4.49 -0.42 0.16
N VAL A 11 4.84 0.65 0.86
CA VAL A 11 5.35 1.89 0.25
C VAL A 11 6.66 1.64 -0.50
N SER A 12 7.56 0.84 0.07
CA SER A 12 8.85 0.50 -0.55
C SER A 12 8.69 -0.26 -1.86
N VAL A 13 7.74 -1.21 -1.92
CA VAL A 13 7.41 -1.98 -3.12
C VAL A 13 6.79 -1.06 -4.18
N THR A 14 5.82 -0.24 -3.82
CA THR A 14 5.20 0.73 -4.75
C THR A 14 6.21 1.71 -5.34
N ASN A 15 7.19 2.15 -4.55
CA ASN A 15 8.22 3.09 -5.00
C ASN A 15 9.44 2.41 -5.66
N GLY A 16 9.50 1.07 -5.72
CA GLY A 16 10.61 0.35 -6.33
C GLY A 16 11.96 0.49 -5.60
N CYS A 17 11.96 0.76 -4.29
CA CYS A 17 13.20 0.90 -3.52
C CYS A 17 13.75 -0.48 -3.10
N ASN A 18 14.68 -1.06 -3.88
CA ASN A 18 15.27 -2.38 -3.59
C ASN A 18 15.86 -2.49 -2.18
N TYR A 19 16.59 -1.47 -1.71
CA TYR A 19 17.16 -1.48 -0.36
C TYR A 19 16.06 -1.54 0.71
N CYS A 20 15.05 -0.67 0.58
CA CYS A 20 13.96 -0.57 1.53
C CYS A 20 13.10 -1.84 1.55
N ILE A 21 12.83 -2.43 0.38
CA ILE A 21 12.10 -3.70 0.24
C ILE A 21 12.81 -4.79 1.04
N ASN A 22 14.12 -4.97 0.86
CA ASN A 22 14.88 -5.98 1.59
C ASN A 22 14.86 -5.71 3.10
N SER A 23 15.11 -4.46 3.53
CA SER A 23 15.16 -4.10 4.95
C SER A 23 13.82 -4.32 5.66
N HIS A 24 12.72 -3.89 5.05
CA HIS A 24 11.39 -4.00 5.66
C HIS A 24 10.82 -5.42 5.56
N THR A 25 11.17 -6.20 4.52
CA THR A 25 10.82 -7.63 4.44
C THR A 25 11.45 -8.41 5.60
N ALA A 26 12.74 -8.20 5.87
CA ALA A 26 13.41 -8.81 7.00
C ALA A 26 12.79 -8.38 8.35
N ALA A 27 12.37 -7.11 8.45
CA ALA A 27 11.73 -6.59 9.66
C ALA A 27 10.37 -7.24 9.93
N VAL A 28 9.50 -7.38 8.91
CA VAL A 28 8.18 -8.03 9.10
C VAL A 28 8.31 -9.51 9.44
N GLN A 29 9.23 -10.24 8.81
CA GLN A 29 9.49 -11.65 9.12
C GLN A 29 9.99 -11.83 10.56
N LYS A 30 10.93 -10.97 11.02
CA LYS A 30 11.40 -10.96 12.41
C LYS A 30 10.27 -10.67 13.42
N LEU A 31 9.27 -9.90 13.00
CA LEU A 31 8.09 -9.57 13.81
C LEU A 31 6.98 -10.63 13.73
N GLY A 32 7.21 -11.74 13.03
CA GLY A 32 6.32 -12.90 13.00
C GLY A 32 5.31 -12.90 11.85
N LEU A 33 5.49 -12.07 10.82
CA LEU A 33 4.75 -12.23 9.57
C LEU A 33 5.25 -13.48 8.84
N ASP A 34 4.37 -14.46 8.62
CA ASP A 34 4.71 -15.66 7.86
C ASP A 34 4.73 -15.40 6.34
N ASP A 35 5.22 -16.38 5.59
CA ASP A 35 5.40 -16.25 4.14
C ASP A 35 4.06 -16.16 3.39
N GLU A 36 2.98 -16.76 3.94
CA GLU A 36 1.64 -16.67 3.37
C GLU A 36 1.11 -15.24 3.48
N ALA A 37 1.15 -14.65 4.68
CA ALA A 37 0.75 -13.27 4.92
C ALA A 37 1.66 -12.26 4.19
N LEU A 38 2.95 -12.54 4.05
CA LEU A 38 3.84 -11.73 3.20
C LEU A 38 3.38 -11.77 1.74
N GLY A 39 3.02 -12.95 1.23
CA GLY A 39 2.43 -13.12 -0.10
C GLY A 39 1.15 -12.31 -0.28
N GLU A 40 0.25 -12.33 0.71
CA GLU A 40 -0.99 -11.55 0.71
C GLU A 40 -0.71 -10.04 0.68
N VAL A 41 0.22 -9.54 1.50
CA VAL A 41 0.63 -8.13 1.50
C VAL A 41 1.10 -7.72 0.10
N LEU A 42 1.97 -8.51 -0.53
CA LEU A 42 2.49 -8.21 -1.86
C LEU A 42 1.41 -8.29 -2.95
N ALA A 43 0.47 -9.23 -2.84
CA ALA A 43 -0.67 -9.36 -3.75
C ALA A 43 -1.59 -8.14 -3.68
N VAL A 44 -1.91 -7.66 -2.47
CA VAL A 44 -2.70 -6.44 -2.26
C VAL A 44 -1.99 -5.22 -2.84
N VAL A 45 -0.69 -5.05 -2.56
CA VAL A 45 0.10 -3.94 -3.13
C VAL A 45 0.10 -3.97 -4.65
N GLY A 46 0.29 -5.14 -5.26
CA GLY A 46 0.24 -5.33 -6.71
C GLY A 46 -1.12 -4.97 -7.31
N LEU A 47 -2.21 -5.45 -6.71
CA LEU A 47 -3.58 -5.15 -7.14
C LEU A 47 -3.86 -3.65 -7.15
N PHE A 48 -3.56 -2.95 -6.05
CA PHE A 48 -3.80 -1.52 -5.95
C PHE A 48 -2.88 -0.70 -6.87
N ASN A 49 -1.62 -1.11 -7.05
CA ASN A 49 -0.73 -0.47 -8.03
C ASN A 49 -1.26 -0.57 -9.47
N ALA A 50 -1.98 -1.64 -9.82
CA ALA A 50 -2.60 -1.79 -11.13
C ALA A 50 -3.93 -1.02 -11.24
N MET A 51 -4.83 -1.21 -10.27
CA MET A 51 -6.15 -0.58 -10.25
C MET A 51 -6.07 0.95 -10.20
N ASN A 52 -5.20 1.50 -9.34
CA ASN A 52 -5.04 2.95 -9.22
C ASN A 52 -4.60 3.56 -10.56
N LYS A 53 -3.63 2.94 -11.25
CA LYS A 53 -3.17 3.41 -12.56
C LYS A 53 -4.27 3.39 -13.61
N LEU A 54 -5.16 2.40 -13.59
CA LEU A 54 -6.30 2.35 -14.50
C LEU A 54 -7.33 3.43 -14.16
N ALA A 55 -7.71 3.56 -12.89
CA ALA A 55 -8.64 4.60 -12.45
C ALA A 55 -8.12 6.01 -12.80
N ASP A 56 -6.83 6.26 -12.54
CA ASP A 56 -6.15 7.50 -12.91
C ASP A 56 -6.16 7.68 -14.44
N ALA A 57 -5.79 6.66 -15.22
CA ALA A 57 -5.75 6.78 -16.69
C ALA A 57 -7.12 7.07 -17.31
N TYR A 58 -8.19 6.50 -16.75
CA TYR A 58 -9.57 6.74 -17.19
C TYR A 58 -10.18 8.01 -16.58
N GLN A 59 -9.47 8.71 -15.67
CA GLN A 59 -9.97 9.87 -14.95
C GLN A 59 -11.32 9.56 -14.25
N VAL A 60 -11.37 8.43 -13.55
CA VAL A 60 -12.57 8.00 -12.83
C VAL A 60 -12.78 8.89 -11.61
N GLU A 61 -13.92 9.57 -11.55
CA GLU A 61 -14.33 10.37 -10.38
C GLU A 61 -14.88 9.46 -9.27
N PRO A 62 -14.54 9.71 -7.98
CA PRO A 62 -15.09 8.95 -6.87
C PRO A 62 -16.59 9.22 -6.67
N ASP A 63 -17.39 8.17 -6.47
CA ASP A 63 -18.81 8.31 -6.11
C ASP A 63 -19.01 8.85 -4.68
N ILE A 64 -18.02 8.64 -3.81
CA ILE A 64 -18.07 8.98 -2.39
C ILE A 64 -16.83 9.79 -2.03
N LEU A 65 -17.04 11.02 -1.56
CA LEU A 65 -16.01 11.90 -1.02
C LEU A 65 -16.02 11.87 0.52
N PRO A 66 -14.85 12.07 1.18
CA PRO A 66 -14.79 12.31 2.62
C PRO A 66 -15.65 13.51 3.03
N ASP A 67 -16.18 13.52 4.25
CA ASP A 67 -17.01 14.63 4.74
C ASP A 67 -16.30 15.99 4.66
N ALA A 68 -14.98 16.02 4.94
CA ALA A 68 -14.16 17.22 4.81
C ALA A 68 -13.92 17.69 3.35
N ALA A 69 -14.21 16.85 2.35
CA ALA A 69 -14.14 17.21 0.94
C ALA A 69 -15.53 17.60 0.37
N ARG A 70 -16.61 17.46 1.17
CA ARG A 70 -17.97 17.84 0.79
C ARG A 70 -18.31 19.30 1.13
N ASP A 71 -17.59 19.91 2.08
CA ASP A 71 -17.79 21.30 2.49
C ASP A 71 -16.48 22.10 2.39
N PRO A 72 -16.32 22.99 1.38
CA PRO A 72 -15.09 23.75 1.21
C PRO A 72 -14.89 24.88 2.24
N ILE A 73 -15.77 25.04 3.24
CA ILE A 73 -15.71 26.11 4.26
C ILE A 73 -15.70 25.57 5.71
N ALA A 74 -15.67 24.25 5.93
CA ALA A 74 -15.54 23.65 7.27
C ALA A 74 -14.11 23.66 7.82
#